data_AF-A0A2W4PDZ6-F1
#
_entry.id   AF-A0A2W4PDZ6-F1
#
_cell.length_a   1.000
_cell.length_b   1.000
_cell.length_c   1.000
_cell.angle_alpha   90.00
_cell.angle_beta   90.00
_cell.angle_gamma   90.00
#
_symmetry.space_group_name_H-M   'P 1'
#
loop_
_entity.id
_entity.type
_entity.pdbx_description
1 polymer ?
#
loop_
_entity_poly.entity_id
_entity_poly.type
_entity_poly.pdbx_seq_one_letter_code
_entity_poly.pdbx_strand_id
1 'polypeptide(L)' 'MAKQREFKSNNNVVYSCTYHVVFCPKYRRKVL' A
#
# COMPACT_ATOMS: atom_id res chain seq x y z
N MET A 1 16.36 13.13 -3.18
CA MET A 1 16.54 12.70 -1.78
C MET A 1 15.76 11.41 -1.58
N ALA A 2 16.43 10.27 -1.44
CA ALA A 2 15.76 8.98 -1.30
C ALA A 2 15.11 8.90 0.09
N LYS A 3 13.77 8.72 0.14
CA LYS A 3 13.05 8.52 1.40
C LYS A 3 13.41 7.15 1.95
N GLN A 4 13.92 7.10 3.18
CA GLN A 4 14.22 5.84 3.87
C GLN A 4 12.91 5.04 4.00
N ARG A 5 12.88 3.81 3.47
CA ARG A 5 11.70 2.93 3.57
C ARG A 5 11.56 2.47 5.01
N GLU A 6 10.37 2.65 5.59
CA GLU A 6 10.06 2.13 6.93
C GLU A 6 9.80 0.63 6.82
N PHE A 7 10.73 -0.16 7.37
CA PHE A 7 10.59 -1.61 7.44
C PHE A 7 10.04 -2.00 8.82
N LYS A 8 9.06 -2.91 8.83
CA LYS A 8 8.56 -3.54 10.07
C LYS A 8 9.24 -4.90 10.23
N SER A 9 9.55 -5.28 11.46
CA SER A 9 10.16 -6.56 11.78
C SER A 9 9.40 -7.30 12.87
N ASN A 10 9.26 -8.62 12.72
CA ASN A 10 8.92 -9.55 13.78
C ASN A 10 10.13 -10.47 14.04
N ASN A 11 10.10 -11.28 15.11
CA ASN A 11 11.24 -12.08 15.62
C ASN A 11 12.14 -12.69 14.53
N ASN A 12 11.58 -13.21 13.43
CA ASN A 12 12.34 -13.82 12.33
C ASN A 12 12.07 -13.22 10.93
N VAL A 13 11.24 -12.17 10.79
CA VAL A 13 10.85 -11.66 9.46
C VAL A 13 10.83 -10.13 9.43
N VAL A 14 11.58 -9.55 8.49
CA VAL A 14 11.58 -8.11 8.17
C VAL A 14 10.84 -7.90 6.87
N TYR A 15 9.86 -7.00 6.85
CA TYR A 15 9.02 -6.75 5.68
C TYR A 15 8.68 -5.27 5.52
N SER A 16 8.41 -4.87 4.27
CA SER A 16 7.90 -3.54 3.90
C SER A 16 6.76 -3.71 2.91
N CYS A 17 5.57 -3.92 3.45
CA CYS A 17 4.36 -4.19 2.68
C CYS A 17 3.61 -2.88 2.40
N THR A 18 4.12 -2.08 1.45
CA THR A 18 3.45 -0.88 0.96
C THR A 18 2.62 -1.21 -0.27
N TYR A 19 1.30 -0.99 -0.23
CA TYR A 19 0.40 -1.28 -1.34
C TYR A 19 -0.33 -0.03 -1.80
N HIS A 20 -0.44 0.14 -3.11
CA HIS A 20 -1.27 1.15 -3.74
C HIS A 20 -2.55 0.49 -4.22
N VAL A 21 -3.55 0.44 -3.34
CA VAL A 21 -4.85 -0.16 -3.65
C VAL A 21 -5.75 0.93 -4.23
N VAL A 22 -6.21 0.71 -5.46
CA VAL A 22 -7.17 1.57 -6.16
C VAL A 22 -8.30 0.69 -6.68
N PHE A 23 -9.53 1.16 -6.55
CA PHE A 23 -10.70 0.51 -7.15
C PHE A 23 -11.59 1.56 -7.82
N CYS A 24 -12.37 1.12 -8.80
CA CYS A 24 -13.34 1.94 -9.51
C CYS A 24 -14.72 1.28 -9.40
N PRO A 25 -15.81 2.05 -9.20
CA PRO A 25 -17.15 1.49 -9.16
C PRO A 25 -17.52 0.89 -10.52
N LYS A 26 -18.32 -0.18 -10.52
CA LYS A 26 -18.84 -0.75 -11.76
C LYS A 26 -19.54 0.35 -12.56
N TYR A 27 -19.21 0.47 -13.85
CA TYR A 27 -19.68 1.51 -14.77
C TYR A 27 -19.11 2.92 -14.56
N ARG A 28 -18.07 3.08 -13.72
CA ARG A 28 -17.38 4.37 -13.46
C ARG A 28 -18.37 5.51 -13.17
N ARG A 29 -19.50 5.17 -12.53
CA ARG A 29 -20.52 6.15 -12.15
C ARG A 29 -19.94 7.05 -11.04
N LYS A 30 -20.29 8.34 -11.07
CA LYS A 30 -19.96 9.29 -10.00
C LYS A 30 -20.88 9.03 -8.80
N VAL A 31 -20.70 7.90 -8.14
CA VAL A 31 -21.48 7.45 -6.96
C VAL A 31 -20.63 7.43 -5.69
N LEU A 32 -19.34 7.76 -5.82
CA LEU A 32 -18.37 7.95 -4.74
C LEU A 32 -17.92 9.41 -4.76
#